data_AF-A0A925S3I6-F1
#
_entry.id   AF-A0A925S3I6-F1
#
_cell.length_a   1.000
_cell.length_b   1.000
_cell.length_c   1.000
_cell.angle_alpha   90.00
_cell.angle_beta   90.00
_cell.angle_gamma   90.00
#
_symmetry.space_group_name_H-M   'P 1'
#
loop_
_entity.id
_entity.type
_entity.pdbx_description
1 polymer ?
#
loop_
_entity_poly.entity_id
_entity_poly.type
_entity_poly.pdbx_seq_one_letter_code
_entity_poly.pdbx_strand_id
1 'polypeptide(L)'
;MTTFAVSKIRLDCDGNVAKVYWSVVDLSSNEQVSAEVLAPVREVVDAIQAGDDVVALFDSNMPARLQERRFVVVQRGDGPKSVGLRGPTIPMQELCDMQKLDR
;
A
#
# COMPACT_ATOMS: atom_id res chain seq x y z
N MET A 1 -9.80 13.50 -3.66
CA MET A 1 -8.79 12.81 -2.85
C MET A 1 -9.44 11.54 -2.36
N THR A 2 -9.06 10.43 -2.97
CA THR A 2 -9.53 9.08 -2.66
C THR A 2 -8.52 8.44 -1.71
N THR A 3 -8.98 7.57 -0.82
CA THR A 3 -8.07 6.75 -0.03
C THR A 3 -8.14 5.30 -0.50
N PHE A 4 -6.98 4.77 -0.84
CA PHE A 4 -6.80 3.36 -1.15
C PHE A 4 -6.13 2.66 0.02
N ALA A 5 -6.64 1.50 0.40
CA ALA A 5 -5.99 0.62 1.35
C ALA A 5 -5.36 -0.55 0.60
N VAL A 6 -4.10 -0.83 0.89
CA VAL A 6 -3.35 -1.98 0.38
C VAL A 6 -3.32 -3.05 1.47
N SER A 7 -3.97 -4.18 1.21
CA SER A 7 -4.02 -5.32 2.13
C SER A 7 -2.89 -6.31 1.90
N LYS A 8 -2.46 -6.48 0.64
CA LYS A 8 -1.44 -7.44 0.24
C LYS A 8 -0.47 -6.84 -0.76
N ILE A 9 0.77 -7.31 -0.72
CA ILE A 9 1.79 -6.91 -1.69
C ILE A 9 2.47 -8.13 -2.31
N ARG A 10 2.95 -7.95 -3.53
CA ARG A 10 3.91 -8.86 -4.18
C ARG A 10 5.23 -8.12 -4.33
N LEU A 11 6.31 -8.72 -3.85
CA LEU A 11 7.65 -8.22 -4.04
C LEU A 11 8.28 -8.85 -5.30
N ASP A 12 9.15 -8.10 -5.99
CA ASP A 12 10.04 -8.64 -7.03
C ASP A 12 11.30 -9.28 -6.42
N CYS A 13 12.21 -9.76 -7.27
CA CYS A 13 13.47 -10.40 -6.85
C CYS A 13 14.41 -9.44 -6.10
N ASP A 14 14.23 -8.13 -6.27
CA ASP A 14 15.05 -7.10 -5.63
C ASP A 14 14.39 -6.58 -4.33
N GLY A 15 13.24 -7.13 -3.94
CA GLY A 15 12.50 -6.76 -2.74
C GLY A 15 11.64 -5.49 -2.90
N ASN A 16 11.43 -5.01 -4.13
CA ASN A 16 10.56 -3.88 -4.39
C ASN A 16 9.11 -4.34 -4.59
N VAL A 17 8.16 -3.45 -4.29
CA VAL A 17 6.74 -3.74 -4.54
C VAL A 17 6.49 -3.78 -6.04
N ALA A 18 6.00 -4.91 -6.55
CA ALA A 18 5.68 -5.13 -7.95
C ALA A 18 4.16 -5.05 -8.21
N LYS A 19 3.36 -5.63 -7.31
CA LYS A 19 1.88 -5.60 -7.38
C LYS A 19 1.29 -5.42 -5.99
N VAL A 20 0.07 -4.90 -5.94
CA VAL A 20 -0.70 -4.71 -4.71
C VAL A 20 -2.10 -5.26 -4.88
N TYR A 21 -2.68 -5.72 -3.78
CA TYR A 21 -4.12 -5.91 -3.66
C TYR A 21 -4.67 -4.72 -2.87
N TRP A 22 -5.53 -3.93 -3.49
CA TRP A 22 -6.01 -2.68 -2.92
C TRP A 22 -7.49 -2.44 -3.18
N SER A 23 -8.11 -1.64 -2.34
CA SER A 23 -9.49 -1.18 -2.48
C SER A 23 -9.62 0.27 -2.05
N VAL A 24 -10.60 0.98 -2.61
CA VAL A 24 -11.07 2.25 -2.05
C VAL A 24 -11.69 2.00 -0.68
N VAL A 25 -11.29 2.80 0.30
CA VAL A 25 -11.81 2.80 1.66
C VAL A 25 -12.25 4.20 2.06
N ASP A 26 -13.22 4.26 2.97
CA ASP A 26 -13.58 5.48 3.67
C ASP A 26 -12.99 5.38 5.08
N LEU A 27 -11.96 6.19 5.36
CA LEU A 27 -11.31 6.21 6.68
C LEU A 27 -12.20 6.81 7.78
N SER A 28 -13.20 7.60 7.42
CA SER A 28 -14.09 8.25 8.37
C SER A 28 -15.16 7.30 8.90
N SER A 29 -15.71 6.44 8.04
CA SER A 29 -16.62 5.36 8.44
C SER A 29 -15.90 4.04 8.73
N ASN A 30 -14.62 3.93 8.37
CA ASN A 30 -13.84 2.70 8.39
C ASN A 30 -14.52 1.57 7.59
N GLU A 31 -15.00 1.92 6.40
CA GLU A 31 -15.66 0.97 5.50
C GLU A 31 -14.87 0.78 4.21
N GLN A 32 -14.85 -0.46 3.73
CA GLN A 32 -14.38 -0.76 2.40
C GLN A 32 -15.47 -0.37 1.38
N VAL A 33 -15.15 0.61 0.54
CA VAL A 33 -16.10 1.21 -0.42
C VAL A 33 -16.18 0.42 -1.73
N SER A 34 -15.12 -0.32 -2.06
CA SER A 34 -15.02 -1.08 -3.30
C SER A 34 -14.40 -2.46 -3.08
N ALA A 35 -14.68 -3.41 -3.96
CA ALA A 35 -14.01 -4.70 -3.95
C ALA A 35 -12.48 -4.54 -4.11
N GLU A 36 -11.72 -5.45 -3.52
CA GLU A 36 -10.27 -5.46 -3.70
C GLU A 36 -9.88 -5.87 -5.12
N VAL A 37 -8.94 -5.14 -5.70
CA VAL A 37 -8.44 -5.35 -7.05
C VAL A 37 -6.92 -5.56 -7.01
N LEU A 38 -6.43 -6.44 -7.88
CA LEU A 38 -5.00 -6.62 -8.09
C LEU A 38 -4.48 -5.58 -9.09
N ALA A 39 -3.56 -4.72 -8.67
CA ALA A 39 -2.98 -3.67 -9.49
C ALA A 39 -1.44 -3.73 -9.53
N PRO A 40 -0.80 -3.33 -10.64
CA PRO A 40 0.64 -3.10 -10.68
C PRO A 40 1.03 -1.89 -9.83
N VAL A 41 2.26 -1.88 -9.31
CA VAL A 41 2.78 -0.76 -8.49
C VAL A 41 2.70 0.61 -9.19
N ARG A 42 2.72 0.63 -10.53
CA ARG A 42 2.58 1.87 -11.31
C ARG A 42 1.28 2.60 -11.02
N GLU A 43 0.16 1.89 -10.86
CA GLU A 43 -1.12 2.52 -10.54
C GLU A 43 -1.11 3.15 -9.15
N VAL A 44 -0.39 2.54 -8.21
CA VAL A 44 -0.18 3.12 -6.87
C VAL A 44 0.64 4.40 -6.96
N VAL A 45 1.70 4.39 -7.77
CA VAL A 45 2.53 5.59 -8.00
C VAL A 45 1.68 6.69 -8.63
N ASP A 46 0.90 6.39 -9.66
CA ASP A 46 0.04 7.34 -10.35
C ASP A 46 -1.01 7.94 -9.39
N ALA A 47 -1.63 7.13 -8.52
CA ALA A 47 -2.57 7.59 -7.49
C ALA A 47 -1.92 8.55 -6.49
N ILE A 48 -0.75 8.20 -5.94
CA ILE A 48 -0.03 9.07 -5.01
C ILE A 48 0.36 10.40 -5.69
N GLN A 49 0.77 10.35 -6.96
CA GLN A 49 1.12 11.55 -7.73
C GLN A 49 -0.11 12.40 -8.10
N ALA A 50 -1.29 11.79 -8.24
CA ALA A 50 -2.57 12.49 -8.41
C ALA A 50 -3.07 13.15 -7.11
N GLY A 51 -2.41 12.89 -5.97
CA GLY A 51 -2.76 13.45 -4.67
C GLY A 51 -3.71 12.55 -3.86
N ASP A 52 -3.90 11.30 -4.26
CA ASP A 52 -4.65 10.32 -3.48
C ASP A 52 -3.78 9.75 -2.33
N ASP A 53 -4.46 9.33 -1.26
CA ASP A 53 -3.81 8.68 -0.12
C ASP A 53 -3.79 7.17 -0.35
N VAL A 54 -2.64 6.55 -0.09
CA VAL A 54 -2.49 5.10 -0.14
C VAL A 54 -1.92 4.62 1.19
N VAL A 55 -2.64 3.72 1.87
CA VAL A 55 -2.29 3.23 3.22
C VAL A 55 -2.08 1.72 3.24
N ALA A 56 -1.18 1.26 4.11
CA ALA A 56 -0.92 -0.16 4.34
C ALA A 56 -1.81 -0.73 5.45
N LEU A 57 -2.41 -1.90 5.20
CA LEU A 57 -3.05 -2.72 6.21
C LEU A 57 -2.14 -3.91 6.56
N PHE A 58 -1.81 -4.04 7.83
CA PHE A 58 -0.93 -5.11 8.34
C PHE A 58 -1.69 -6.30 8.93
N ASP A 59 -2.96 -6.11 9.31
CA ASP A 59 -3.82 -7.16 9.85
C ASP A 59 -5.18 -7.15 9.13
N SER A 60 -5.63 -8.32 8.68
CA SER A 60 -6.87 -8.51 7.93
C SER A 60 -8.11 -8.60 8.83
N ASN A 61 -7.95 -8.72 10.16
CA ASN A 61 -9.00 -9.11 11.09
C ASN A 61 -9.62 -7.99 11.95
N MET A 62 -9.34 -6.70 11.70
CA MET A 62 -9.79 -5.62 12.60
C MET A 62 -10.47 -4.43 11.89
N PRO A 63 -11.63 -3.95 12.39
CA PRO A 63 -12.11 -2.60 12.12
C PRO A 63 -11.29 -1.58 12.94
N ALA A 64 -10.72 -0.60 12.24
CA ALA A 64 -9.84 0.50 12.66
C ALA A 64 -9.57 0.73 14.17
N ARG A 65 -8.28 0.65 14.51
CA ARG A 65 -7.47 1.88 14.42
C ARG A 65 -6.33 1.63 13.47
N LEU A 66 -6.60 1.98 12.23
CA LEU A 66 -5.66 2.27 11.15
C LEU A 66 -4.36 2.91 11.71
N GLN A 67 -3.42 2.07 12.14
CA GLN A 67 -2.01 2.46 12.33
C GLN A 67 -1.41 2.53 10.93
N GLU A 68 -1.89 3.52 10.17
CA GLU A 68 -1.66 3.65 8.74
C GLU A 68 -0.23 4.09 8.49
N ARG A 69 0.57 3.14 8.02
CA ARG A 69 1.76 3.50 7.27
C ARG A 69 1.28 3.94 5.89
N ARG A 70 1.52 5.20 5.54
CA ARG A 70 1.24 5.72 4.19
C ARG A 70 2.31 5.25 3.23
N PHE A 71 1.90 4.78 2.06
CA PHE A 71 2.84 4.61 0.96
C PHE A 71 3.28 5.97 0.44
N VAL A 72 4.54 6.02 0.01
CA VAL A 72 5.15 7.15 -0.68
C VAL A 72 5.90 6.65 -1.89
N VAL A 73 5.94 7.46 -2.94
CA VAL A 73 6.77 7.19 -4.10
C VAL A 73 8.23 7.27 -3.68
N VAL A 74 8.98 6.20 -3.95
CA VAL A 74 10.43 6.15 -3.77
C VAL A 74 11.10 6.05 -5.14
N GLN A 75 12.11 6.88 -5.34
CA GLN A 75 12.96 6.85 -6.53
C GLN A 75 14.35 6.41 -6.10
N ARG A 76 14.79 5.23 -6.57
CA ARG A 76 16.15 4.72 -6.31
C ARG A 76 16.98 4.89 -7.59
N GLY A 77 17.79 5.95 -7.62
CA GLY A 77 18.60 6.29 -8.79
C GLY A 77 17.76 6.57 -10.04
N ASP A 78 18.30 6.19 -11.21
CA ASP A 78 17.64 6.37 -12.52
C ASP A 78 16.65 5.23 -12.85
N GLY A 79 16.37 4.34 -11.90
CA GLY A 79 15.45 3.22 -12.08
C GLY A 79 13.97 3.62 -12.05
N PRO A 80 13.05 2.68 -12.33
CA PRO A 80 11.62 2.92 -12.27
C PRO A 80 11.20 3.33 -10.84
N LYS A 81 10.24 4.25 -10.75
CA LYS A 81 9.61 4.63 -9.48
C LYS A 81 8.92 3.41 -8.86
N SER A 82 9.08 3.26 -7.56
CA SER A 82 8.38 2.25 -6.76
C SER A 82 7.73 2.92 -5.56
N VAL A 83 7.23 2.14 -4.61
CA VAL A 83 6.64 2.64 -3.37
C VAL A 83 7.35 2.08 -2.14
N GLY A 84 7.43 2.92 -1.12
CA GLY A 84 7.90 2.57 0.23
C GLY A 84 6.93 3.11 1.27
N LEU A 85 7.16 2.80 2.54
CA LEU A 85 6.35 3.31 3.64
C LEU A 85 6.95 4.60 4.20
N ARG A 86 6.09 5.57 4.52
CA ARG A 86 6.48 6.87 5.05
C ARG A 86 6.95 6.76 6.49
N GLY A 87 8.04 7.47 6.80
CA GLY A 87 8.54 7.64 8.17
C GLY A 87 9.66 6.66 8.54
N PRO A 88 10.11 6.67 9.81
CA PRO A 88 11.12 5.74 10.30
C PRO A 88 10.61 4.30 10.23
N THR A 89 11.50 3.32 10.36
CA THR A 89 11.08 1.93 10.47
C THR A 89 10.30 1.69 11.76
N ILE A 90 9.20 0.94 11.65
CA ILE A 90 8.35 0.56 12.77
C ILE A 90 8.28 -0.98 12.78
N PRO A 91 8.75 -1.65 13.84
CA PRO A 91 8.69 -3.11 13.93
C PRO A 91 7.27 -3.62 13.67
N MET A 92 7.16 -4.71 12.89
CA MET A 92 5.89 -5.32 12.48
C MET A 92 5.03 -4.46 11.54
N GLN A 93 5.53 -3.31 11.10
CA GLN A 93 4.85 -2.39 10.17
C GLN A 93 5.74 -2.04 8.97
N GLU A 94 6.53 -3.01 8.51
CA GLU A 94 7.35 -2.90 7.31
C GLU A 94 6.73 -3.64 6.12
N LEU A 95 7.17 -3.32 4.91
CA LEU A 95 6.72 -4.02 3.70
C LEU A 95 6.91 -5.54 3.81
N CYS A 96 7.94 -6.01 4.52
CA CYS A 96 8.15 -7.43 4.78
C CYS A 96 7.07 -8.05 5.68
N ASP A 97 6.45 -7.27 6.56
CA ASP A 97 5.43 -7.72 7.50
C ASP A 97 4.02 -7.74 6.89
N MET A 98 3.80 -7.01 5.80
CA MET A 98 2.52 -7.05 5.08
C MET A 98 2.21 -8.44 4.54
N GLN A 99 0.92 -8.78 4.49
CA GLN A 99 0.48 -10.03 3.88
C GLN A 99 0.95 -10.11 2.41
N LYS A 100 1.45 -11.29 2.02
CA LYS A 100 1.96 -11.52 0.68
C LYS A 100 0.84 -11.99 -0.23
N LEU A 101 0.86 -11.50 -1.47
CA LEU A 101 0.10 -12.09 -2.55
C LEU A 101 0.73 -13.45 -2.87
N ASP A 102 0.04 -14.53 -2.49
CA ASP A 102 0.39 -15.88 -2.93
C ASP A 102 0.37 -15.96 -4.46
N ARG A 103 1.19 -16.88 -5.01
CA ARG A 103 1.59 -16.94 -6.42
C ARG A 103 0.44 -16.97 -7.42
#